data_AF-A0A420CW56-F1
#
_entry.id   AF-A0A420CW56-F1
#
_cell.length_a   1.000
_cell.length_b   1.000
_cell.length_c   1.000
_cell.angle_alpha   90.00
_cell.angle_beta   90.00
_cell.angle_gamma   90.00
#
_symmetry.space_group_name_H-M   'P 1'
#
loop_
_entity.id
_entity.type
_entity.pdbx_description
1 polymer ?
#
loop_
_entity_poly.entity_id
_entity_poly.type
_entity_poly.pdbx_seq_one_letter_code
_entity_poly.pdbx_strand_id
1 'polypeptide(L)' 'MKNLKKIKRGELKTIKGGRPPLGCNSWNPVAMCCRSWAPDYCGQTTCPDSPPPLC' A
#
# COMPACT_ATOMS: atom_id res chain seq x y z
N MET A 1 3.36 31.73 10.14
CA MET A 1 3.36 30.27 9.95
C MET A 1 1.93 29.77 10.12
N LYS A 2 1.37 29.04 9.15
CA LYS A 2 0.01 28.48 9.29
C LYS A 2 0.04 27.37 10.35
N ASN A 3 -0.91 27.38 11.28
CA ASN A 3 -1.02 26.44 12.41
C ASN A 3 -0.75 24.99 11.97
N LEU A 4 0.35 24.39 12.45
CA LEU A 4 0.66 22.99 12.20
C LEU A 4 -0.20 22.12 13.16
N LYS A 5 -1.23 21.47 12.62
CA LYS A 5 -2.08 20.55 13.38
C LYS A 5 -1.28 19.27 13.69
N LYS A 6 -1.25 18.86 14.96
CA LYS A 6 -0.69 17.56 15.33
C LYS A 6 -1.58 16.45 14.76
N ILE A 7 -1.00 15.64 13.89
CA ILE A 7 -1.69 14.55 13.21
C ILE A 7 -1.66 13.30 14.11
N LYS A 8 -2.76 12.53 14.16
CA LYS A 8 -2.77 11.25 14.88
C LYS A 8 -1.91 10.23 14.13
N ARG A 9 -1.29 9.29 14.86
CA ARG A 9 -0.40 8.26 14.26
C ARG A 9 -1.10 7.41 13.19
N GLY A 10 -2.41 7.20 13.31
CA GLY A 10 -3.22 6.50 12.30
C GLY A 10 -3.30 7.26 10.98
N GLU A 11 -3.68 8.54 11.01
CA GLU A 11 -3.69 9.41 9.83
C GLU A 11 -2.30 9.55 9.20
N LEU A 12 -1.24 9.62 10.01
CA LEU A 12 0.13 9.68 9.50
C LEU A 12 0.50 8.43 8.69
N LYS A 13 -0.02 7.25 9.07
CA LYS A 13 0.20 6.01 8.31
C LYS A 13 -0.53 6.07 6.96
N THR A 14 -1.75 6.61 6.93
CA THR A 14 -2.49 6.79 5.67
C THR A 14 -1.79 7.77 4.74
N ILE A 15 -1.31 8.92 5.26
CA ILE A 15 -0.57 9.92 4.48
C ILE A 15 0.72 9.34 3.89
N LYS A 16 1.40 8.44 4.63
CA LYS A 16 2.61 7.74 4.16
C LYS A 16 2.30 6.51 3.30
N GLY A 17 1.04 6.33 2.89
CA GLY A 17 0.63 5.29 1.96
C GLY A 17 0.35 3.93 2.56
N GLY A 18 -0.10 3.90 3.82
CA GLY A 18 -0.59 2.70 4.47
C GLY A 18 0.50 1.68 4.82
N ARG A 19 0.04 0.51 5.27
CA ARG A 19 0.90 -0.65 5.52
C ARG A 19 0.71 -1.63 4.35
N PRO A 20 1.80 -2.13 3.73
CA PRO A 20 1.70 -3.20 2.75
C PRO A 20 0.93 -4.40 3.30
N PRO A 21 0.03 -5.02 2.52
CA PRO A 21 -0.54 -6.32 2.87
C PRO A 21 0.55 -7.39 2.90
N LEU A 22 0.29 -8.46 3.65
CA LEU A 22 1.20 -9.59 3.76
C LEU A 22 1.43 -10.23 2.38
N GLY A 23 2.68 -10.53 2.04
CA GLY A 23 3.04 -11.09 0.73
C GLY A 23 3.19 -10.06 -0.39
N CYS A 24 2.99 -8.77 -0.12
CA CYS A 24 3.28 -7.73 -1.11
C CYS A 24 4.79 -7.44 -1.16
N ASN A 25 5.44 -7.78 -2.28
CA ASN A 25 6.85 -7.52 -2.53
C ASN A 25 7.10 -6.11 -3.07
N SER A 26 6.12 -5.51 -3.74
CA SER A 26 6.26 -4.20 -4.38
C SER A 26 5.04 -3.33 -4.07
N TRP A 27 5.03 -2.75 -2.86
CA TRP A 27 3.95 -1.87 -2.40
C TRP A 27 4.07 -0.48 -3.01
N ASN A 28 2.99 0.00 -3.62
CA ASN A 28 2.84 1.38 -4.04
C ASN A 28 2.08 2.17 -2.96
N PRO A 29 2.78 2.98 -2.14
CA PRO A 29 2.15 3.76 -1.07
C PRO A 29 1.21 4.84 -1.62
N VAL A 30 1.45 5.36 -2.82
CA VAL A 30 0.63 6.44 -3.39
C VAL A 30 -0.72 5.90 -3.87
N ALA A 31 -0.70 4.78 -4.59
CA ALA A 31 -1.90 4.14 -5.11
C ALA A 31 -2.54 3.13 -4.13
N MET A 32 -1.92 2.91 -2.97
CA MET A 32 -2.32 1.91 -1.96
C MET A 32 -2.60 0.53 -2.57
N CYS A 33 -1.71 0.08 -3.45
CA CYS A 33 -1.85 -1.19 -4.14
C CYS A 33 -0.48 -1.88 -4.26
N CYS A 34 -0.50 -3.19 -4.47
CA CYS A 34 0.68 -3.99 -4.67
C CYS A 34 0.90 -4.27 -6.16
N ARG A 35 2.15 -4.15 -6.61
CA ARG A 35 2.55 -4.44 -8.00
C ARG A 35 3.06 -5.86 -8.21
N SER A 36 3.51 -6.52 -7.16
CA SER A 36 4.06 -7.86 -7.21
C SER A 36 3.84 -8.58 -5.90
N TRP A 37 3.30 -9.78 -5.98
CA TRP A 37 2.98 -10.63 -4.84
C TRP A 37 3.96 -11.81 -4.76
N ALA A 38 4.23 -12.25 -3.54
CA ALA A 38 4.92 -13.51 -3.29
C ALA A 38 4.07 -14.69 -3.78
N PRO A 39 4.68 -15.83 -4.17
CA PRO A 39 3.98 -16.95 -4.81
C PRO A 39 2.80 -17.51 -3.99
N ASP A 40 2.93 -17.52 -2.67
CA ASP A 40 1.91 -18.06 -1.76
C ASP A 40 0.77 -17.07 -1.44
N TYR A 41 0.75 -15.89 -2.07
CA TYR A 41 -0.18 -14.81 -1.75
C TYR A 41 -0.96 -14.35 -2.98
N CYS A 42 -2.29 -14.50 -2.93
CA CYS A 42 -3.19 -13.91 -3.91
C CYS A 42 -3.35 -12.41 -3.68
N GLY A 43 -3.21 -11.66 -4.75
CA GLY A 43 -3.18 -10.21 -4.70
C GLY A 43 -4.53 -9.54 -4.47
N GLN A 44 -4.89 -9.33 -3.21
CA GLN A 44 -6.13 -8.67 -2.79
C GLN A 44 -6.27 -7.25 -3.35
N THR A 45 -5.20 -6.44 -3.26
CA THR A 45 -5.19 -5.03 -3.70
C THR A 45 -4.09 -4.83 -4.73
N THR A 46 -4.26 -5.43 -5.91
CA THR A 46 -3.28 -5.35 -6.99
C THR A 46 -3.44 -4.06 -7.79
N CYS A 47 -2.33 -3.43 -8.17
CA CYS A 47 -2.38 -2.22 -8.98
C CYS A 47 -2.90 -2.54 -10.39
N PRO A 48 -3.70 -1.64 -11.02
CA PRO A 48 -4.28 -1.89 -12.34
C PRO A 48 -3.26 -1.96 -13.48
N ASP A 49 -2.06 -1.42 -13.25
CA ASP A 49 -0.91 -1.46 -14.18
C ASP A 49 -0.03 -2.72 -14.01
N SER A 50 -0.40 -3.62 -13.11
CA SER A 50 0.41 -4.78 -12.73
C SER A 50 -0.18 -6.09 -13.26
N PRO A 51 0.65 -7.10 -13.59
CA PRO A 51 0.15 -8.40 -14.02
C PRO A 51 -0.75 -9.00 -12.93
N PRO A 52 -1.83 -9.71 -13.32
CA PRO A 52 -2.69 -10.39 -12.35
C PRO A 52 -1.83 -11.35 -11.51
N PRO A 53 -2.09 -11.46 -10.20
CA PRO A 53 -1.38 -12.40 -9.35
C PRO A 53 -1.54 -13.81 -9.92
N LEU A 54 -0.44 -14.56 -9.99
CA LEU A 54 -0.43 -15.96 -10.39
C LEU A 54 -0.92 -16.81 -9.21
N CYS A 55 -2.22 -16.75 -9.01
CA CYS A 55 -2.99 -17.73 -8.27
C CYS A 55 -4.22 -18.08 -9.11
#